data_AF-A0A2P7MZI7-F1
#
_entry.id   AF-A0A2P7MZI7-F1
#
_cell.length_a   1.000
_cell.length_b   1.000
_cell.length_c   1.000
_cell.angle_alpha   90.00
_cell.angle_beta   90.00
_cell.angle_gamma   90.00
#
_symmetry.space_group_name_H-M   'P 1'
#
loop_
_entity.id
_entity.type
_entity.pdbx_description
1 polymer ?
#
loop_
_entity_poly.entity_id
_entity_poly.type
_entity_poly.pdbx_seq_one_letter_code
_entity_poly.pdbx_strand_id
1 'polypeptide(L)' 'MSRPRRYGEQPRSLVGRHVIQTQVRTDVYLQVRELMETRNLSASGAVHHLLRERLGLPPLLPFDQHPISTDSSHG' A
#
# COMPACT_ATOMS: atom_id res chain seq x y z
N MET A 1 7.23 -21.65 4.55
CA MET A 1 7.57 -21.12 3.22
C MET A 1 6.42 -20.25 2.73
N SER A 2 6.56 -18.93 2.79
CA SER A 2 5.52 -17.98 2.36
C SER A 2 5.45 -17.97 0.83
N ARG A 3 4.28 -18.28 0.25
CA ARG A 3 4.08 -18.22 -1.20
C ARG A 3 4.24 -16.77 -1.68
N PRO A 4 4.92 -16.52 -2.81
CA PRO A 4 4.97 -15.18 -3.40
C PRO A 4 3.54 -14.74 -3.77
N ARG A 5 3.11 -13.60 -3.23
CA ARG A 5 1.81 -12.99 -3.57
C ARG A 5 1.76 -12.74 -5.09
N ARG A 6 0.78 -13.32 -5.77
CA ARG A 6 0.51 -13.01 -7.19
C ARG A 6 -0.17 -11.66 -7.29
N TYR A 7 0.64 -10.62 -7.47
CA TYR A 7 0.14 -9.28 -7.78
C TYR A 7 -0.46 -9.29 -9.19
N GLY A 8 -1.77 -9.01 -9.28
CA GLY A 8 -2.52 -8.99 -10.54
C GLY A 8 -3.71 -9.97 -10.59
N GLU A 9 -3.78 -10.97 -9.71
CA GLU A 9 -5.01 -11.76 -9.57
C GLU A 9 -6.07 -10.90 -8.87
N GLN A 10 -6.98 -10.37 -9.70
CA GLN A 10 -8.13 -9.61 -9.25
C GLN A 10 -9.07 -10.56 -8.50
N PRO A 11 -9.37 -10.33 -7.21
CA PRO A 11 -10.44 -11.05 -6.54
C PRO A 11 -11.74 -10.68 -7.27
N ARG A 12 -12.37 -11.66 -7.91
CA ARG A 12 -13.71 -11.49 -8.50
C ARG A 12 -14.72 -11.34 -7.34
N SER A 13 -14.85 -10.13 -6.81
CA SER A 13 -15.88 -9.78 -5.83
C SER A 13 -17.22 -9.69 -6.56
N LEU A 14 -18.19 -10.48 -6.12
CA LEU A 14 -19.56 -10.52 -6.64
C LEU A 14 -20.42 -9.32 -6.20
N VAL A 15 -19.87 -8.39 -5.39
CA VAL A 15 -20.58 -7.18 -4.93
C VAL A 15 -19.66 -5.96 -4.99
N GLY A 16 -20.07 -4.95 -5.77
CA GLY A 16 -19.76 -3.53 -5.62
C GLY A 16 -18.33 -3.10 -5.29
N ARG A 17 -17.30 -3.55 -6.03
CA ARG A 17 -15.93 -3.05 -5.86
C ARG A 17 -15.51 -2.19 -7.05
N HIS A 18 -15.32 -0.90 -6.82
CA HIS A 18 -14.72 0.02 -7.79
C HIS A 18 -13.19 -0.02 -7.64
N VAL A 19 -12.49 -0.16 -8.75
CA VAL A 19 -11.02 -0.20 -8.79
C VAL A 19 -10.55 0.90 -9.72
N ILE A 20 -9.55 1.65 -9.29
CA ILE A 20 -8.82 2.59 -10.14
C ILE A 20 -7.54 1.89 -10.58
N GLN A 21 -7.34 1.81 -11.89
CA GLN A 21 -6.09 1.36 -12.50
C GLN A 21 -5.39 2.57 -13.10
N THR A 22 -4.07 2.61 -12.96
CA THR A 22 -3.23 3.65 -13.55
C THR A 22 -2.02 3.00 -14.20
N GLN A 23 -1.52 3.61 -15.28
CA GLN A 23 -0.28 3.21 -15.92
C GLN A 23 0.85 4.10 -15.42
N VAL A 24 1.97 3.47 -15.12
CA VAL A 24 3.19 4.15 -14.72
C VAL A 24 4.34 3.68 -15.60
N ARG A 25 5.40 4.47 -15.66
CA ARG A 25 6.65 4.04 -16.31
C ARG A 25 7.21 2.80 -15.61
N THR A 26 7.94 1.99 -16.37
CA THR A 26 8.53 0.73 -15.89
C THR A 26 9.44 0.91 -14.68
N ASP A 27 10.24 1.98 -14.64
CA ASP A 27 11.13 2.28 -13.52
C ASP A 27 10.35 2.57 -12.23
N VAL A 28 9.23 3.29 -12.31
CA VAL A 28 8.33 3.54 -11.18
C VAL A 28 7.68 2.25 -10.70
N TYR A 29 7.24 1.39 -11.63
CA TYR A 29 6.68 0.08 -11.28
C TYR A 29 7.67 -0.80 -10.50
N LEU A 30 8.94 -0.84 -10.93
CA LEU A 30 9.98 -1.61 -10.25
C LEU A 30 10.24 -1.09 -8.84
N GLN A 31 10.32 0.23 -8.65
CA GLN A 31 10.47 0.85 -7.32
C GLN A 31 9.29 0.54 -6.40
N VAL A 32 8.05 0.64 -6.91
CA VAL A 32 6.85 0.28 -6.15
C VAL A 32 6.91 -1.19 -5.74
N ARG A 33 7.30 -2.10 -6.63
CA ARG A 33 7.42 -3.52 -6.34
C ARG A 33 8.45 -3.82 -5.26
N GLU A 34 9.63 -3.23 -5.37
CA GLU A 34 10.69 -3.38 -4.36
C GLU A 34 10.21 -2.91 -2.99
N LEU A 35 9.51 -1.77 -2.93
CA LEU A 35 9.01 -1.23 -1.68
C LEU A 35 7.89 -2.11 -1.07
N MET A 36 7.02 -2.67 -1.90
CA MET A 36 6.00 -3.64 -1.47
C MET A 36 6.63 -4.86 -0.80
N GLU A 37 7.71 -5.39 -1.38
CA GLU A 37 8.40 -6.58 -0.87
C GLU A 37 9.20 -6.29 0.39
N THR A 38 10.02 -5.24 0.37
CA THR A 38 10.90 -4.87 1.48
C THR A 38 10.14 -4.44 2.73
N ARG A 39 8.96 -3.84 2.57
CA ARG A 39 8.19 -3.25 3.68
C ARG A 39 6.83 -3.91 3.92
N ASN A 40 6.54 -5.01 3.24
CA ASN A 40 5.25 -5.71 3.30
C ASN A 40 4.05 -4.75 3.06
N LEU A 41 4.19 -3.82 2.10
CA LEU A 41 3.16 -2.84 1.77
C LEU A 41 2.26 -3.33 0.64
N SER A 42 1.01 -2.86 0.64
CA SER A 42 0.15 -2.97 -0.54
C SER A 42 0.65 -2.05 -1.66
N ALA A 43 0.23 -2.28 -2.90
CA ALA A 43 0.58 -1.41 -4.03
C ALA A 43 0.18 0.06 -3.79
N SER A 44 -1.02 0.29 -3.25
CA SER A 44 -1.48 1.63 -2.86
C SER A 44 -0.60 2.24 -1.76
N GLY A 45 -0.26 1.44 -0.74
CA GLY A 45 0.62 1.88 0.35
C GLY A 45 2.03 2.22 -0.14
N ALA A 46 2.61 1.43 -1.04
CA ALA A 46 3.92 1.69 -1.61
C ALA A 46 3.95 2.96 -2.49
N VAL A 47 2.95 3.17 -3.35
CA VAL A 47 2.82 4.42 -4.13
C VAL A 47 2.70 5.63 -3.19
N HIS A 48 1.85 5.52 -2.18
CA HIS A 48 1.64 6.62 -1.24
C HIS A 48 2.89 6.91 -0.40
N HIS A 49 3.68 5.89 -0.07
CA HIS A 49 4.97 6.05 0.61
C HIS A 49 5.97 6.85 -0.25
N LEU A 50 6.13 6.52 -1.54
CA LEU A 50 7.01 7.25 -2.45
C LEU A 50 6.59 8.72 -2.61
N LEU A 51 5.28 8.99 -2.66
CA LEU A 51 4.77 10.36 -2.70
C LEU A 51 5.12 11.13 -1.42
N ARG A 52 5.01 10.49 -0.25
CA ARG A 52 5.34 11.10 1.04
C ARG A 52 6.82 11.41 1.16
N GLU A 53 7.69 10.49 0.77
CA GLU A 53 9.14 10.73 0.74
C GLU A 53 9.50 11.94 -0.13
N ARG A 54 8.91 12.05 -1.32
CA ARG A 54 9.13 13.20 -2.23
C ARG A 54 8.66 14.53 -1.65
N LEU A 55 7.69 14.51 -0.74
CA LEU A 55 7.14 15.69 -0.08
C LEU A 55 7.77 15.94 1.31
N GLY A 56 8.78 15.15 1.72
CA GLY A 56 9.39 15.27 3.04
C GLY A 56 8.45 14.87 4.19
N LEU A 57 7.41 14.09 3.90
CA LEU A 57 6.43 13.63 4.89
C LEU A 57 6.91 12.32 5.56
N PRO A 58 6.54 12.07 6.83
CA PRO A 58 6.89 10.83 7.51
C PRO A 58 6.40 9.59 6.74
N PRO A 59 7.12 8.46 6.74
CA PRO A 59 6.72 7.25 6.02
C PRO A 59 5.39 6.69 6.52
N LEU A 60 4.68 5.95 5.67
CA LEU A 60 3.49 5.22 6.09
C LEU A 60 3.84 4.14 7.12
N LEU A 61 2.98 4.01 8.14
CA LEU A 61 3.04 2.91 9.08
C LEU A 61 2.73 1.59 8.33
N PRO A 62 3.38 0.48 8.72
CA PRO A 62 3.07 -0.85 8.20
C PRO A 62 1.58 -1.18 8.35
N PHE A 63 1.04 -1.92 7.38
CA PHE A 63 -0.39 -2.29 7.36
C PHE A 63 -0.82 -3.11 8.58
N ASP A 64 0.13 -3.82 9.20
CA ASP A 64 -0.09 -4.69 10.36
C ASP A 64 -0.07 -3.93 11.69
N GLN A 65 0.27 -2.63 11.69
CA GLN A 65 0.16 -1.80 12.88
C GLN A 65 -1.28 -1.29 13.00
N HIS A 66 -2.02 -1.87 13.95
CA HIS A 66 -3.27 -1.25 14.40
C HIS A 66 -2.96 0.17 14.86
N PRO A 67 -3.69 1.19 14.39
CA PRO A 67 -3.63 2.51 15.02
C PRO A 67 -3.97 2.28 16.49
N ILE A 68 -3.06 2.68 17.38
CA ILE A 68 -3.34 2.72 18.81
C ILE A 68 -4.52 3.67 18.91
N SER A 69 -5.70 3.14 19.26
CA SER A 69 -6.91 3.91 19.49
C SER A 69 -6.52 5.09 20.36
N THR A 70 -6.47 6.28 19.74
CA THR A 70 -6.29 7.51 20.49
C THR A 70 -7.60 7.66 21.23
N ASP A 71 -7.58 7.26 22.49
CA ASP A 71 -8.72 7.31 23.40
C ASP A 71 -9.21 8.76 23.41
N SER A 72 -10.25 9.02 22.64
CA SER A 72 -10.87 10.33 22.54
C SER A 72 -11.76 10.46 23.77
N SER A 73 -11.11 10.64 24.92
CA SER A 73 -11.76 11.08 26.14
C SER A 73 -12.12 12.56 25.94
N HIS A 74 -13.25 12.78 25.27
CA HIS A 74 -13.95 14.06 25.33
C HIS A 74 -14.91 13.96 26.51
N GLY A 75 -14.71 14.86 27.47
CA GLY A 75 -15.46 14.94 28.72
C GLY A 75 -16.90 15.39 28.58
#